data_AF-A0A0G4LZK0-F1
#
_entry.id   AF-A0A0G4LZK0-F1
#
_cell.length_a   1.000
_cell.length_b   1.000
_cell.length_c   1.000
_cell.angle_alpha   90.00
_cell.angle_beta   90.00
_cell.angle_gamma   90.00
#
_symmetry.space_group_name_H-M   'P 1'
#
loop_
_entity.id
_entity.type
_entity.pdbx_description
1 polymer ?
#
loop_
_entity_poly.entity_id
_entity_poly.type
_entity_poly.pdbx_seq_one_letter_code
_entity_poly.pdbx_strand_id
1 'polypeptide(L)'
;MSGSYDGSLFTIHPRQVHGAMAGDNRDLVDSLGDENVWKKFSRLRIDGMKLDHLNRGVDGPFGWIYEGNVDIVADVMFPVDADEGITKVMSDFYDQLEEIVISNRLRLLQKDIASDPLTPADSQNSTGSWFNMATTSSSTPGDQSSANPGDAEEDDRRYLIMDLRIHMNDVKAAVPLFTNQMSYINQALVRPIVAYINAKKTYIPISCRIVKRASDFDGSWTVFDCGLMDDLSAETYEAFARDVENQQSRVRRFRKVGFWTLSLAVHALFMGMAGNVV
;
A
#
# COMPACT_ATOMS: atom_id res chain seq x y z
N MET A 1 -4.43 23.59 7.56
CA MET A 1 -3.84 23.42 8.91
C MET A 1 -2.38 23.03 8.74
N SER A 2 -1.49 23.55 9.56
CA SER A 2 -0.08 23.15 9.58
C SER A 2 0.44 23.17 11.01
N GLY A 3 1.47 22.37 11.28
CA GLY A 3 2.09 22.29 12.58
C GLY A 3 3.37 21.47 12.55
N SER A 4 3.92 21.20 13.72
CA SER A 4 5.07 20.33 13.89
C SER A 4 4.89 19.42 15.10
N TYR A 5 5.46 18.23 15.03
CA TYR A 5 5.48 17.26 16.12
C TYR A 5 6.80 16.49 16.09
N ASP A 6 7.53 16.48 17.21
CA ASP A 6 8.84 15.83 17.34
C ASP A 6 9.84 16.15 16.20
N GLY A 7 9.86 17.42 15.77
CA GLY A 7 10.73 17.87 14.67
C GLY A 7 10.25 17.49 13.26
N SER A 8 9.17 16.72 13.14
CA SER A 8 8.45 16.48 11.88
C SER A 8 7.48 17.61 11.59
N LEU A 9 7.40 18.06 10.34
CA LEU A 9 6.43 19.06 9.89
C LEU A 9 5.22 18.36 9.31
N PHE A 10 4.01 18.86 9.58
CA PHE A 10 2.81 18.37 8.91
C PHE A 10 1.96 19.50 8.36
N THR A 11 1.30 19.24 7.23
CA THR A 11 0.33 20.15 6.61
C THR A 11 -0.87 19.38 6.10
N ILE A 12 -2.05 19.96 6.27
CA ILE A 12 -3.33 19.45 5.76
C ILE A 12 -3.97 20.60 4.99
N HIS A 13 -4.19 20.40 3.70
CA HIS A 13 -4.80 21.39 2.82
C HIS A 13 -5.63 20.70 1.75
N PRO A 14 -6.67 21.36 1.19
CA PRO A 14 -7.32 20.88 -0.01
C PRO A 14 -6.28 20.67 -1.11
N ARG A 15 -6.39 19.57 -1.86
CA ARG A 15 -5.43 19.30 -2.93
C ARG A 15 -5.50 20.40 -3.99
N GLN A 16 -4.38 21.05 -4.25
CA GLN A 16 -4.25 22.03 -5.33
C GLN A 16 -3.66 21.34 -6.56
N VAL A 17 -4.40 21.33 -7.67
CA VAL A 17 -3.95 20.84 -8.98
C VAL A 17 -3.50 22.05 -9.82
N HIS A 18 -2.27 22.03 -10.34
CA HIS A 18 -1.78 23.12 -11.19
C HIS A 18 -2.37 22.96 -12.60
N GLY A 19 -2.98 24.02 -13.14
CA GLY A 19 -3.58 24.02 -14.48
C GLY A 19 -5.08 23.73 -14.53
N ALA A 20 -5.67 23.36 -13.40
CA ALA A 20 -7.12 23.23 -13.23
C ALA A 20 -7.59 24.24 -12.18
N MET A 21 -8.75 24.85 -12.38
CA MET A 21 -9.39 25.70 -11.35
C MET A 21 -9.50 24.90 -10.05
N ALA A 22 -9.37 25.54 -8.88
CA ALA A 22 -9.54 24.88 -7.60
C ALA A 22 -10.92 24.15 -7.56
N GLY A 23 -10.90 22.82 -7.77
CA GLY A 23 -12.10 22.00 -7.95
C GLY A 23 -12.03 20.99 -9.11
N ASP A 24 -11.19 21.21 -10.12
CA ASP A 24 -11.14 20.38 -11.34
C ASP A 24 -10.11 19.24 -11.21
N ASN A 25 -10.49 18.14 -10.54
CA ASN A 25 -9.61 16.98 -10.24
C ASN A 25 -9.57 15.92 -11.37
N ARG A 26 -9.71 16.33 -12.64
CA ARG A 26 -9.82 15.42 -13.80
C ARG A 26 -8.75 14.34 -13.89
N ASP A 27 -7.48 14.65 -13.62
CA ASP A 27 -6.38 13.68 -13.80
C ASP A 27 -6.41 12.45 -12.86
N LEU A 28 -7.08 12.51 -11.70
CA LEU A 28 -7.30 11.30 -10.87
C LEU A 28 -8.71 10.71 -11.05
N VAL A 29 -9.69 11.56 -11.35
CA VAL A 29 -11.08 11.16 -11.58
C VAL A 29 -11.19 10.31 -12.86
N ASP A 30 -10.39 10.61 -13.90
CA ASP A 30 -10.38 9.86 -15.16
C ASP A 30 -9.92 8.39 -14.99
N SER A 31 -9.24 8.07 -13.88
CA SER A 31 -8.84 6.69 -13.54
C SER A 31 -9.80 5.97 -12.58
N LEU A 32 -10.76 6.67 -11.97
CA LEU A 32 -11.58 6.17 -10.86
C LEU A 32 -13.09 6.41 -11.04
N GLY A 33 -13.56 6.72 -12.25
CA GLY A 33 -14.98 6.93 -12.52
C GLY A 33 -15.49 8.31 -12.12
N ASP A 34 -16.63 8.67 -12.71
CA ASP A 34 -17.23 10.01 -12.86
C ASP A 34 -16.96 11.05 -11.74
N GLU A 35 -16.84 12.33 -12.16
CA GLU A 35 -16.65 13.52 -11.31
C GLU A 35 -17.66 13.62 -10.14
N ASN A 36 -18.80 12.94 -10.20
CA ASN A 36 -19.87 12.99 -9.20
C ASN A 36 -19.65 12.10 -7.96
N VAL A 37 -18.61 11.26 -7.91
CA VAL A 37 -18.42 10.28 -6.81
C VAL A 37 -17.70 10.87 -5.60
N TRP A 38 -16.93 11.96 -5.78
CA TRP A 38 -15.99 12.46 -4.77
C TRP A 38 -16.39 13.83 -4.25
N LYS A 39 -16.62 13.94 -2.94
CA LYS A 39 -16.97 15.20 -2.28
C LYS A 39 -15.79 16.14 -2.15
N LYS A 40 -14.65 15.59 -1.75
CA LYS A 40 -13.48 16.38 -1.35
C LYS A 40 -12.19 15.61 -1.51
N PHE A 41 -11.17 16.34 -1.99
CA PHE A 41 -9.80 15.88 -2.04
C PHE A 41 -8.96 16.66 -1.02
N SER A 42 -8.34 15.95 -0.09
CA SER A 42 -7.47 16.54 0.93
C SER A 42 -6.07 15.99 0.79
N ARG A 43 -5.06 16.87 0.77
CA ARG A 43 -3.65 16.48 0.81
C ARG A 43 -3.15 16.63 2.24
N LEU A 44 -2.70 15.52 2.80
CA LEU A 44 -1.88 15.47 4.01
C LEU A 44 -0.42 15.30 3.59
N ARG A 45 0.45 16.12 4.15
CA ARG A 45 1.90 16.00 3.99
C ARG A 45 2.56 15.96 5.35
N ILE A 46 3.50 15.04 5.52
CA ILE A 46 4.35 14.88 6.69
C ILE A 46 5.79 14.87 6.17
N ASP A 47 6.65 15.75 6.66
CA ASP A 47 8.05 15.86 6.25
C ASP A 47 8.98 15.62 7.44
N GLY A 48 10.01 14.79 7.24
CA GLY A 48 11.06 14.55 8.22
C GLY A 48 10.63 13.70 9.41
N MET A 49 9.60 12.86 9.27
CA MET A 49 9.16 11.98 10.35
C MET A 49 10.20 10.89 10.59
N LYS A 50 10.68 10.74 11.84
CA LYS A 50 11.53 9.60 12.19
C LYS A 50 10.74 8.30 12.03
N LEU A 51 11.37 7.30 11.42
CA LEU A 51 10.69 6.05 11.11
C LEU A 51 10.26 5.27 12.36
N ASP A 52 10.94 5.48 13.50
CA ASP A 52 10.58 4.91 14.80
C ASP A 52 9.12 5.18 15.20
N HIS A 53 8.52 6.30 14.75
CA HIS A 53 7.11 6.60 15.00
C HIS A 53 6.14 5.67 14.26
N LEU A 54 6.55 5.11 13.13
CA LEU A 54 5.78 4.10 12.39
C LEU A 54 5.99 2.69 12.96
N ASN A 55 7.08 2.47 13.67
CA ASN A 55 7.52 1.16 14.16
C ASN A 55 6.94 0.78 15.53
N ARG A 56 5.84 1.41 15.96
CA ARG A 56 5.26 1.28 17.31
C ARG A 56 4.65 -0.10 17.58
N GLY A 57 5.48 -1.15 17.58
CA GLY A 57 5.06 -2.55 17.69
C GLY A 57 4.40 -3.09 16.42
N VAL A 58 4.58 -2.42 15.27
CA VAL A 58 4.05 -2.89 13.99
C VAL A 58 4.93 -3.99 13.43
N ASP A 59 4.32 -5.13 13.15
CA ASP A 59 4.93 -6.21 12.40
C ASP A 59 4.91 -5.90 10.91
N GLY A 60 6.01 -6.18 10.20
CA GLY A 60 6.12 -5.99 8.75
C GLY A 60 7.30 -5.12 8.32
N PRO A 61 7.29 -4.59 7.09
CA PRO A 61 8.44 -3.88 6.51
C PRO A 61 8.94 -2.69 7.31
N PHE A 62 8.02 -1.94 7.95
CA PHE A 62 8.40 -0.80 8.80
C PHE A 62 9.19 -1.29 10.02
N GLY A 63 8.72 -2.33 10.70
CA GLY A 63 9.41 -2.93 11.84
C GLY A 63 10.80 -3.51 11.55
N TRP A 64 11.13 -3.76 10.28
CA TRP A 64 12.49 -4.18 9.89
C TRP A 64 13.48 -3.02 9.86
N ILE A 65 12.98 -1.80 9.69
CA ILE A 65 13.78 -0.62 9.45
C ILE A 65 13.94 0.13 10.77
N TYR A 66 15.15 0.14 11.33
CA TYR A 66 15.41 0.67 12.68
C TYR A 66 16.06 2.07 12.66
N GLU A 67 16.33 2.62 11.48
CA GLU A 67 16.94 3.94 11.32
C GLU A 67 16.46 4.58 10.03
N GLY A 68 16.32 5.91 10.04
CA GLY A 68 15.98 6.74 8.89
C GLY A 68 14.81 7.67 9.17
N ASN A 69 14.51 8.52 8.18
CA ASN A 69 13.35 9.39 8.20
C ASN A 69 12.49 9.17 6.97
N VAL A 70 11.23 9.59 7.06
CA VAL A 70 10.25 9.41 6.01
C VAL A 70 9.48 10.70 5.75
N ASP A 71 9.31 11.00 4.47
CA ASP A 71 8.40 12.03 4.01
C ASP A 71 7.17 11.35 3.40
N ILE A 72 5.97 11.72 3.82
CA ILE A 72 4.72 11.13 3.38
C ILE A 72 3.85 12.21 2.76
N VAL A 73 3.36 11.96 1.55
CA VAL A 73 2.31 12.74 0.90
C VAL A 73 1.14 11.82 0.66
N ALA A 74 0.03 12.03 1.37
CA ALA A 74 -1.20 11.29 1.22
C ALA A 74 -2.28 12.18 0.59
N ASP A 75 -2.75 11.80 -0.59
CA ASP A 75 -3.92 12.38 -1.23
C ASP A 75 -5.15 11.54 -0.84
N VAL A 76 -6.02 12.11 -0.01
CA VAL A 76 -7.22 11.44 0.54
C VAL A 76 -8.47 11.90 -0.23
N MET A 77 -9.23 10.93 -0.73
CA MET A 77 -10.46 11.12 -1.48
C MET A 77 -11.64 10.71 -0.60
N PHE A 78 -12.49 11.69 -0.27
CA PHE A 78 -13.69 11.47 0.53
C PHE A 78 -14.90 11.30 -0.39
N PRO A 79 -15.71 10.24 -0.19
CA PRO A 79 -16.92 10.03 -0.98
C PRO A 79 -17.99 11.10 -0.67
N VAL A 80 -18.98 11.24 -1.56
CA VAL A 80 -20.17 12.07 -1.33
C VAL A 80 -21.05 11.45 -0.24
N ASP A 81 -21.69 12.30 0.56
CA ASP A 81 -22.69 11.83 1.52
C ASP A 81 -23.89 11.27 0.75
N ALA A 82 -24.61 10.33 1.34
CA ALA A 82 -25.80 9.73 0.74
C ALA A 82 -26.97 10.75 0.76
N ASP A 83 -26.89 11.78 -0.07
CA ASP A 83 -28.05 12.60 -0.42
C ASP A 83 -28.78 11.90 -1.58
N GLU A 84 -30.11 11.76 -1.49
CA GLU A 84 -31.00 10.83 -2.23
C GLU A 84 -30.98 10.86 -3.79
N GLY A 85 -30.02 11.52 -4.46
CA GLY A 85 -30.02 11.75 -5.91
C GLY A 85 -29.02 10.95 -6.77
N ILE A 86 -28.04 10.23 -6.18
CA ILE A 86 -26.89 9.66 -6.94
C ILE A 86 -26.68 8.15 -6.69
N THR A 87 -27.59 7.51 -5.96
CA THR A 87 -27.43 6.16 -5.38
C THR A 87 -27.05 5.05 -6.39
N LYS A 88 -27.62 5.06 -7.60
CA LYS A 88 -27.34 4.00 -8.61
C LYS A 88 -25.93 4.05 -9.20
N VAL A 89 -25.34 5.24 -9.40
CA VAL A 89 -23.96 5.33 -9.92
C VAL A 89 -22.96 5.02 -8.81
N MET A 90 -23.30 5.39 -7.58
CA MET A 90 -22.51 5.08 -6.40
C MET A 90 -22.48 3.59 -6.08
N SER A 91 -23.60 2.87 -6.26
CA SER A 91 -23.65 1.43 -5.99
C SER A 91 -22.68 0.64 -6.86
N ASP A 92 -22.70 0.87 -8.18
CA ASP A 92 -21.83 0.15 -9.12
C ASP A 92 -20.34 0.48 -8.84
N PHE A 93 -20.05 1.70 -8.40
CA PHE A 93 -18.72 2.12 -8.03
C PHE A 93 -18.25 1.50 -6.70
N TYR A 94 -19.10 1.51 -5.67
CA TYR A 94 -18.79 0.88 -4.39
C TYR A 94 -18.67 -0.63 -4.51
N ASP A 95 -19.42 -1.28 -5.39
CA ASP A 95 -19.27 -2.71 -5.66
C ASP A 95 -17.88 -3.02 -6.27
N GLN A 96 -17.37 -2.16 -7.17
CA GLN A 96 -16.01 -2.29 -7.70
C GLN A 96 -14.94 -2.08 -6.62
N LEU A 97 -15.12 -1.07 -5.76
CA LEU A 97 -14.21 -0.84 -4.65
C LEU A 97 -14.28 -1.96 -3.61
N GLU A 98 -15.46 -2.52 -3.38
CA GLU A 98 -15.66 -3.69 -2.53
C GLU A 98 -14.89 -4.89 -3.07
N GLU A 99 -14.95 -5.15 -4.37
CA GLU A 99 -14.12 -6.19 -4.99
C GLU A 99 -12.62 -5.94 -4.78
N ILE A 100 -12.15 -4.70 -4.90
CA ILE A 100 -10.74 -4.34 -4.63
C ILE A 100 -10.39 -4.57 -3.16
N VAL A 101 -11.26 -4.15 -2.23
CA VAL A 101 -11.02 -4.31 -0.80
C VAL A 101 -11.06 -5.78 -0.40
N ILE A 102 -12.03 -6.55 -0.91
CA ILE A 102 -12.15 -7.99 -0.68
C ILE A 102 -10.96 -8.71 -1.30
N SER A 103 -10.56 -8.40 -2.53
CA SER A 103 -9.40 -9.02 -3.17
C SER A 103 -8.10 -8.68 -2.47
N ASN A 104 -7.93 -7.44 -1.99
CA ASN A 104 -6.80 -7.08 -1.13
C ASN A 104 -6.84 -7.87 0.18
N ARG A 105 -7.98 -7.91 0.87
CA ARG A 105 -8.13 -8.68 2.12
C ARG A 105 -7.89 -10.17 1.90
N LEU A 106 -8.40 -10.74 0.81
CA LEU A 106 -8.16 -12.13 0.42
C LEU A 106 -6.70 -12.34 -0.01
N ARG A 107 -6.02 -11.38 -0.62
CA ARG A 107 -4.57 -11.48 -0.89
C ARG A 107 -3.80 -11.48 0.42
N LEU A 108 -4.22 -10.66 1.38
CA LEU A 108 -3.67 -10.66 2.74
C LEU A 108 -3.96 -11.95 3.49
N LEU A 109 -5.08 -12.65 3.23
CA LEU A 109 -5.46 -13.88 3.95
C LEU A 109 -5.05 -15.19 3.22
N GLN A 110 -5.19 -15.28 1.90
CA GLN A 110 -4.97 -16.50 1.11
C GLN A 110 -3.50 -16.93 1.07
N LYS A 111 -2.58 -16.03 1.40
CA LYS A 111 -1.17 -16.38 1.59
C LYS A 111 -0.94 -17.23 2.85
N ASP A 112 -1.95 -17.37 3.73
CA ASP A 112 -1.97 -18.31 4.86
C ASP A 112 -1.94 -19.78 4.44
N ILE A 113 -2.51 -20.13 3.27
CA ILE A 113 -2.73 -21.54 2.88
C ILE A 113 -1.56 -22.11 2.07
N ALA A 114 -0.77 -21.25 1.41
CA ALA A 114 0.29 -21.68 0.49
C ALA A 114 1.68 -21.83 1.13
N SER A 115 1.86 -21.47 2.41
CA SER A 115 3.15 -21.43 3.09
C SER A 115 3.46 -22.63 4.01
N ASP A 116 2.73 -23.74 3.90
CA ASP A 116 3.02 -24.95 4.69
C ASP A 116 3.63 -26.08 3.82
N PRO A 117 4.95 -26.36 3.87
CA PRO A 117 5.57 -27.43 3.07
C PRO A 117 5.53 -28.81 3.75
N LEU A 118 4.77 -29.02 4.82
CA LEU A 118 4.81 -30.26 5.61
C LEU A 118 3.41 -30.81 5.94
N THR A 119 2.68 -31.26 4.92
CA THR A 119 1.64 -32.29 5.11
C THR A 119 1.73 -33.34 4.00
N PRO A 120 2.13 -34.58 4.31
CA PRO A 120 1.97 -35.69 3.38
C PRO A 120 0.48 -35.88 3.10
N ALA A 121 0.14 -36.05 1.82
CA ALA A 121 -1.17 -36.49 1.41
C ALA A 121 -1.42 -37.90 1.98
N ASP A 122 -2.18 -38.00 3.08
CA ASP A 122 -2.95 -39.18 3.45
C ASP A 122 -3.80 -38.90 4.70
N SER A 123 -5.12 -38.81 4.53
CA SER A 123 -6.13 -39.54 5.31
C SER A 123 -7.52 -38.90 5.17
N GLN A 124 -8.46 -39.74 4.76
CA GLN A 124 -9.88 -39.47 4.73
C GLN A 124 -10.44 -39.40 6.16
N ASN A 125 -11.47 -38.56 6.33
CA ASN A 125 -12.43 -38.50 7.45
C ASN A 125 -11.90 -38.15 8.85
N SER A 126 -12.22 -36.93 9.29
CA SER A 126 -12.96 -36.75 10.55
C SER A 126 -13.68 -35.40 10.59
N THR A 127 -14.95 -35.49 10.95
CA THR A 127 -15.93 -34.46 11.28
C THR A 127 -15.50 -33.50 12.40
N GLY A 128 -15.75 -32.20 12.19
CA GLY A 128 -16.26 -31.24 13.18
C GLY A 128 -15.29 -30.63 14.21
N SER A 129 -15.10 -29.31 14.15
CA SER A 129 -15.08 -28.35 15.28
C SER A 129 -14.64 -26.98 14.74
N TRP A 130 -15.56 -26.10 14.31
CA TRP A 130 -16.07 -24.97 15.10
C TRP A 130 -14.97 -24.04 15.62
N PHE A 131 -14.66 -22.94 14.91
CA PHE A 131 -14.17 -21.72 15.55
C PHE A 131 -14.77 -20.46 14.89
N ASN A 132 -15.18 -19.56 15.78
CA ASN A 132 -16.13 -18.48 15.60
C ASN A 132 -15.62 -17.36 14.68
N MET A 133 -16.49 -16.98 13.77
CA MET A 133 -16.63 -15.62 13.27
C MET A 133 -16.95 -14.71 14.46
N ALA A 134 -15.92 -14.08 15.03
CA ALA A 134 -16.09 -12.98 15.97
C ALA A 134 -16.47 -11.72 15.18
N THR A 135 -17.72 -11.68 14.74
CA THR A 135 -18.43 -10.41 14.54
C THR A 135 -18.62 -9.83 15.94
N THR A 136 -17.75 -8.93 16.36
CA THR A 136 -17.96 -8.10 17.55
C THR A 136 -19.08 -7.10 17.28
N SER A 137 -20.31 -7.59 17.26
CA SER A 137 -21.51 -6.78 17.50
C SER A 137 -21.55 -6.44 18.99
N SER A 138 -20.73 -5.46 19.38
CA SER A 138 -20.86 -4.82 20.69
C SER A 138 -22.10 -3.93 20.70
N SER A 139 -23.26 -4.56 20.92
CA SER A 139 -24.50 -3.89 21.25
C SER A 139 -24.38 -3.29 22.66
N THR A 140 -24.06 -2.00 22.71
CA THR A 140 -24.27 -1.20 23.92
C THR A 140 -25.69 -0.61 23.84
N PRO A 141 -26.58 -0.86 24.83
CA PRO A 141 -27.91 -0.26 24.83
C PRO A 141 -27.83 1.17 25.37
N GLY A 142 -27.98 2.16 24.50
CA GLY A 142 -28.23 3.55 24.89
C GLY A 142 -27.68 4.56 23.91
N ASP A 143 -28.44 4.90 22.86
CA ASP A 143 -29.24 6.12 22.84
C ASP A 143 -30.20 6.06 21.64
N GLN A 144 -31.44 6.50 21.82
CA GLN A 144 -32.45 6.46 20.77
C GLN A 144 -32.26 7.66 19.84
N SER A 145 -31.74 7.43 18.65
CA SER A 145 -31.91 8.33 17.51
C SER A 145 -32.39 7.49 16.33
N SER A 146 -33.60 7.80 15.86
CA SER A 146 -34.28 7.09 14.77
C SER A 146 -33.50 7.23 13.46
N ALA A 147 -32.69 6.22 13.13
CA ALA A 147 -32.12 6.05 11.80
C ALA A 147 -32.87 4.90 11.08
N ASN A 148 -33.24 5.13 9.82
CA ASN A 148 -33.91 4.15 8.97
C ASN A 148 -32.92 2.99 8.70
N PRO A 149 -33.33 1.71 8.69
CA PRO A 149 -32.40 0.59 8.49
C PRO A 149 -31.69 0.60 7.12
N GLY A 150 -32.21 1.33 6.13
CA GLY A 150 -31.54 1.53 4.84
C GLY A 150 -30.33 2.46 4.89
N ASP A 151 -30.33 3.46 5.77
CA ASP A 151 -29.27 4.48 5.83
C ASP A 151 -27.98 3.91 6.46
N ALA A 152 -28.12 2.92 7.35
CA ALA A 152 -26.99 2.27 8.01
C ALA A 152 -26.24 1.30 7.08
N GLU A 153 -26.92 0.63 6.15
CA GLU A 153 -26.27 -0.25 5.17
C GLU A 153 -25.53 0.55 4.09
N GLU A 154 -26.03 1.73 3.75
CA GLU A 154 -25.41 2.61 2.74
C GLU A 154 -24.17 3.33 3.31
N ASP A 155 -24.17 3.65 4.61
CA ASP A 155 -23.01 4.19 5.31
C ASP A 155 -21.82 3.20 5.34
N ASP A 156 -22.09 1.92 5.61
CA ASP A 156 -21.05 0.87 5.70
C ASP A 156 -20.36 0.54 4.35
N ARG A 157 -20.95 0.99 3.24
CA ARG A 157 -20.38 0.84 1.88
C ARG A 157 -19.58 2.05 1.41
N ARG A 158 -19.44 3.09 2.24
CA ARG A 158 -18.64 4.25 1.86
C ARG A 158 -17.16 3.89 1.93
N TYR A 159 -16.46 4.04 0.81
CA TYR A 159 -15.02 3.81 0.74
C TYR A 159 -14.25 5.12 0.63
N LEU A 160 -13.12 5.15 1.33
CA LEU A 160 -12.14 6.21 1.31
C LEU A 160 -10.90 5.71 0.59
N ILE A 161 -10.42 6.48 -0.39
CA ILE A 161 -9.19 6.17 -1.13
C ILE A 161 -8.08 7.09 -0.65
N MET A 162 -6.91 6.49 -0.40
CA MET A 162 -5.69 7.19 -0.03
C MET A 162 -4.59 6.84 -1.01
N ASP A 163 -4.12 7.83 -1.74
CA ASP A 163 -2.93 7.72 -2.57
C ASP A 163 -1.72 8.22 -1.78
N LEU A 164 -0.88 7.31 -1.31
CA LEU A 164 0.30 7.61 -0.53
C LEU A 164 1.56 7.54 -1.39
N ARG A 165 2.34 8.62 -1.33
CA ARG A 165 3.73 8.67 -1.77
C ARG A 165 4.61 8.82 -0.56
N ILE A 166 5.47 7.85 -0.34
CA ILE A 166 6.34 7.73 0.81
C ILE A 166 7.77 7.76 0.30
N HIS A 167 8.56 8.70 0.79
CA HIS A 167 9.99 8.76 0.51
C HIS A 167 10.73 8.37 1.78
N MET A 168 11.40 7.22 1.73
CA MET A 168 12.22 6.73 2.83
C MET A 168 13.65 7.19 2.63
N ASN A 169 14.16 8.03 3.51
CA ASN A 169 15.47 8.67 3.41
C ASN A 169 16.48 8.00 4.36
N ASP A 170 17.67 7.69 3.83
CA ASP A 170 18.81 7.13 4.57
C ASP A 170 18.48 5.92 5.49
N VAL A 171 17.55 5.09 5.05
CA VAL A 171 17.02 3.98 5.87
C VAL A 171 18.00 2.82 6.07
N LYS A 172 17.95 2.20 7.26
CA LYS A 172 18.65 0.95 7.59
C LYS A 172 17.70 -0.10 8.09
N ALA A 173 17.84 -1.31 7.55
CA ALA A 173 17.00 -2.44 7.89
C ALA A 173 17.80 -3.63 8.43
N ALA A 174 17.18 -4.39 9.32
CA ALA A 174 17.65 -5.67 9.81
C ALA A 174 16.66 -6.77 9.42
N VAL A 175 17.18 -7.99 9.24
CA VAL A 175 16.30 -9.14 9.02
C VAL A 175 15.57 -9.44 10.33
N PRO A 176 14.22 -9.48 10.34
CA PRO A 176 13.45 -9.83 11.53
C PRO A 176 13.79 -11.25 11.99
N LEU A 177 13.87 -11.45 13.31
CA LEU A 177 14.08 -12.77 13.90
C LEU A 177 12.82 -13.65 13.78
N PHE A 178 11.63 -13.03 13.75
CA PHE A 178 10.34 -13.70 13.62
C PHE A 178 9.47 -12.94 12.60
N THR A 179 8.86 -13.67 11.67
CA THR A 179 7.95 -13.12 10.63
C THR A 179 6.61 -13.85 10.57
N ASN A 180 6.38 -14.81 11.47
CA ASN A 180 5.29 -15.79 11.38
C ASN A 180 3.88 -15.24 11.68
N GLN A 181 3.74 -13.98 12.08
CA GLN A 181 2.43 -13.40 12.39
C GLN A 181 1.76 -12.77 11.16
N MET A 182 2.50 -12.56 10.06
CA MET A 182 2.02 -11.78 8.91
C MET A 182 1.86 -12.65 7.67
N SER A 183 0.62 -12.90 7.31
CA SER A 183 0.26 -13.70 6.14
C SER A 183 0.81 -13.15 4.82
N TYR A 184 0.80 -11.82 4.64
CA TYR A 184 1.19 -11.21 3.37
C TYR A 184 2.71 -11.25 3.08
N ILE A 185 3.55 -11.68 4.03
CA ILE A 185 5.02 -11.67 3.90
C ILE A 185 5.51 -12.99 3.28
N ASN A 186 6.31 -12.91 2.21
CA ASN A 186 7.01 -14.09 1.67
C ASN A 186 8.44 -14.15 2.24
N GLN A 187 8.74 -15.20 3.00
CA GLN A 187 10.05 -15.38 3.63
C GLN A 187 11.23 -15.39 2.65
N ALA A 188 11.01 -15.82 1.41
CA ALA A 188 12.04 -15.81 0.37
C ALA A 188 12.47 -14.40 -0.04
N LEU A 189 11.57 -13.40 0.09
CA LEU A 189 11.83 -12.02 -0.30
C LEU A 189 12.34 -11.13 0.85
N VAL A 190 12.22 -11.58 2.11
CA VAL A 190 12.66 -10.81 3.28
C VAL A 190 14.14 -10.39 3.16
N ARG A 191 15.05 -11.34 2.94
CA ARG A 191 16.49 -11.04 2.85
C ARG A 191 16.83 -10.16 1.64
N PRO A 192 16.31 -10.43 0.42
CA PRO A 192 16.47 -9.53 -0.72
C PRO A 192 15.95 -8.10 -0.46
N ILE A 193 14.80 -7.94 0.18
CA ILE A 193 14.22 -6.63 0.51
C ILE A 193 15.12 -5.89 1.50
N VAL A 194 15.53 -6.52 2.60
CA VAL A 194 16.43 -5.92 3.58
C VAL A 194 17.78 -5.54 2.94
N ALA A 195 18.32 -6.40 2.08
CA ALA A 195 19.53 -6.09 1.32
C ALA A 195 19.33 -4.91 0.36
N TYR A 196 18.18 -4.81 -0.31
CA TYR A 196 17.84 -3.69 -1.18
C TYR A 196 17.75 -2.38 -0.40
N ILE A 197 17.07 -2.38 0.75
CA ILE A 197 16.95 -1.21 1.62
C ILE A 197 18.34 -0.70 2.01
N ASN A 198 19.18 -1.59 2.54
CA ASN A 198 20.54 -1.23 2.98
C ASN A 198 21.49 -0.83 1.84
N ALA A 199 21.25 -1.32 0.62
CA ALA A 199 22.05 -0.97 -0.55
C ALA A 199 21.76 0.44 -1.07
N LYS A 200 20.57 1.00 -0.78
CA LYS A 200 20.19 2.35 -1.16
C LYS A 200 20.74 3.36 -0.13
N LYS A 201 21.40 4.41 -0.64
CA LYS A 201 22.09 5.45 0.18
C LYS A 201 21.51 6.85 0.01
N THR A 202 20.34 6.99 -0.63
CA THR A 202 19.72 8.30 -0.87
C THR A 202 18.30 8.27 -0.35
N TYR A 203 17.37 7.81 -1.17
CA TYR A 203 16.00 7.59 -0.79
C TYR A 203 15.39 6.44 -1.57
N ILE A 204 14.34 5.86 -1.02
CA ILE A 204 13.51 4.85 -1.66
C ILE A 204 12.10 5.43 -1.81
N PRO A 205 11.63 5.68 -3.05
CA PRO A 205 10.27 6.11 -3.28
C PRO A 205 9.33 4.90 -3.26
N ILE A 206 8.26 5.00 -2.48
CA ILE A 206 7.21 4.01 -2.36
C ILE A 206 5.90 4.70 -2.70
N SER A 207 5.19 4.15 -3.70
CA SER A 207 3.86 4.63 -4.10
C SER A 207 2.87 3.50 -3.85
N CYS A 208 1.86 3.79 -3.04
CA CYS A 208 0.79 2.85 -2.73
C CYS A 208 -0.56 3.54 -2.71
N ARG A 209 -1.60 2.77 -3.03
CA ARG A 209 -3.00 3.19 -2.97
C ARG A 209 -3.69 2.28 -1.97
N ILE A 210 -4.34 2.88 -0.98
CA ILE A 210 -5.12 2.17 0.02
C ILE A 210 -6.59 2.53 -0.20
N VAL A 211 -7.43 1.51 -0.28
CA VAL A 211 -8.89 1.64 -0.32
C VAL A 211 -9.41 1.04 0.98
N LYS A 212 -10.18 1.80 1.74
CA LYS A 212 -10.64 1.39 3.06
C LYS A 212 -12.08 1.85 3.31
N ARG A 213 -12.85 1.10 4.09
CA ARG A 213 -14.21 1.52 4.46
C ARG A 213 -14.13 2.75 5.36
N ALA A 214 -15.08 3.66 5.21
CA ALA A 214 -15.22 4.80 6.10
C ALA A 214 -15.56 4.36 7.52
N SER A 215 -16.39 3.31 7.65
CA SER A 215 -16.77 2.69 8.92
C SER A 215 -15.57 2.11 9.70
N ASP A 216 -14.49 1.69 9.03
CA ASP A 216 -13.27 1.23 9.70
C ASP A 216 -12.59 2.34 10.55
N PHE A 217 -12.91 3.62 10.28
CA PHE A 217 -12.38 4.75 11.04
C PHE A 217 -13.26 5.13 12.23
N ASP A 218 -14.47 4.58 12.36
CA ASP A 218 -15.40 4.95 13.43
C ASP A 218 -14.90 4.48 14.79
N GLY A 219 -14.75 5.42 15.73
CA GLY A 219 -14.21 5.15 17.06
C GLY A 219 -12.69 4.93 17.11
N SER A 220 -12.00 4.96 15.97
CA SER A 220 -10.53 4.89 15.92
C SER A 220 -9.91 6.24 16.30
N TRP A 221 -8.89 6.20 17.16
CA TRP A 221 -8.14 7.40 17.58
C TRP A 221 -6.77 7.47 16.90
N THR A 222 -6.23 6.32 16.48
CA THR A 222 -4.94 6.21 15.82
C THR A 222 -5.04 5.42 14.52
N VAL A 223 -4.03 5.58 13.65
CA VAL A 223 -3.90 4.83 12.39
C VAL A 223 -3.68 3.33 12.60
N PHE A 224 -3.32 2.92 13.83
CA PHE A 224 -3.17 1.52 14.19
C PHE A 224 -4.53 0.88 14.50
N ASP A 225 -5.40 1.60 15.22
CA ASP A 225 -6.69 1.07 15.67
C ASP A 225 -7.66 0.83 14.51
N CYS A 226 -7.59 1.64 13.46
CA CYS A 226 -8.38 1.42 12.24
C CYS A 226 -7.76 0.36 11.31
N GLY A 227 -6.59 -0.20 11.62
CA GLY A 227 -5.89 -1.14 10.74
C GLY A 227 -5.28 -0.51 9.47
N LEU A 228 -5.26 0.83 9.37
CA LEU A 228 -4.64 1.53 8.24
C LEU A 228 -3.13 1.22 8.14
N MET A 229 -2.46 1.03 9.29
CA MET A 229 -1.04 0.67 9.30
C MET A 229 -0.77 -0.74 8.77
N ASP A 230 -1.70 -1.68 8.95
CA ASP A 230 -1.59 -3.03 8.39
C ASP A 230 -1.71 -2.97 6.86
N ASP A 231 -2.73 -2.27 6.35
CA ASP A 231 -2.92 -2.02 4.93
C ASP A 231 -1.69 -1.33 4.31
N LEU A 232 -1.16 -0.32 5.01
CA LEU A 232 0.03 0.40 4.58
C LEU A 232 1.28 -0.47 4.55
N SER A 233 1.47 -1.30 5.58
CA SER A 233 2.62 -2.20 5.68
C SER A 233 2.62 -3.25 4.56
N ALA A 234 1.45 -3.79 4.22
CA ALA A 234 1.31 -4.77 3.15
C ALA A 234 1.56 -4.17 1.75
N GLU A 235 1.04 -2.96 1.48
CA GLU A 235 1.33 -2.26 0.23
C GLU A 235 2.79 -1.83 0.12
N THR A 236 3.39 -1.42 1.23
CA THR A 236 4.83 -1.11 1.32
C THR A 236 5.68 -2.35 1.03
N TYR A 237 5.29 -3.51 1.58
CA TYR A 237 5.94 -4.79 1.30
C TYR A 237 5.89 -5.12 -0.20
N GLU A 238 4.72 -4.97 -0.82
CA GLU A 238 4.52 -5.26 -2.24
C GLU A 238 5.34 -4.29 -3.12
N ALA A 239 5.42 -3.01 -2.76
CA ALA A 239 6.26 -2.05 -3.43
C ALA A 239 7.75 -2.46 -3.37
N PHE A 240 8.24 -2.86 -2.19
CA PHE A 240 9.60 -3.36 -2.04
C PHE A 240 9.86 -4.64 -2.85
N ALA A 241 8.92 -5.58 -2.86
CA ALA A 241 9.04 -6.82 -3.62
C ALA A 241 9.20 -6.53 -5.12
N ARG A 242 8.35 -5.66 -5.68
CA ARG A 242 8.43 -5.21 -7.07
C ARG A 242 9.75 -4.50 -7.36
N ASP A 243 10.22 -3.65 -6.46
CA ASP A 243 11.49 -2.94 -6.60
C ASP A 243 12.70 -3.88 -6.65
N VAL A 244 12.72 -4.90 -5.78
CA VAL A 244 13.76 -5.92 -5.76
C VAL A 244 13.79 -6.70 -7.07
N GLU A 245 12.63 -7.15 -7.55
CA GLU A 245 12.52 -7.87 -8.82
C GLU A 245 12.99 -7.00 -10.00
N ASN A 246 12.58 -5.74 -10.00
CA ASN A 246 12.99 -4.75 -10.99
C ASN A 246 14.52 -4.53 -10.98
N GLN A 247 15.16 -4.44 -9.81
CA GLN A 247 16.62 -4.34 -9.74
C GLN A 247 17.31 -5.59 -10.29
N GLN A 248 16.86 -6.78 -9.91
CA GLN A 248 17.46 -8.03 -10.38
C GLN A 248 17.31 -8.20 -11.89
N SER A 249 16.14 -7.87 -12.44
CA SER A 249 15.90 -7.92 -13.89
C SER A 249 16.77 -6.92 -14.65
N ARG A 250 16.96 -5.70 -14.13
CA ARG A 250 17.86 -4.68 -14.68
C ARG A 250 19.30 -5.17 -14.73
N VAL A 251 19.83 -5.71 -13.63
CA VAL A 251 21.21 -6.23 -13.59
C VAL A 251 21.41 -7.37 -14.60
N ARG A 252 20.44 -8.29 -14.72
CA ARG A 252 20.48 -9.36 -15.73
C ARG A 252 20.47 -8.79 -17.16
N ARG A 253 19.62 -7.79 -17.44
CA ARG A 253 19.57 -7.12 -18.74
C ARG A 253 20.89 -6.41 -19.04
N PHE A 254 21.47 -5.69 -18.08
CA PHE A 254 22.76 -5.02 -18.26
C PHE A 254 23.90 -6.00 -18.55
N ARG A 255 23.94 -7.17 -17.89
CA ARG A 255 24.94 -8.20 -18.21
C ARG A 255 24.77 -8.76 -19.62
N LYS A 256 23.53 -9.03 -20.05
CA LYS A 256 23.25 -9.50 -21.41
C LYS A 256 23.64 -8.45 -22.46
N VAL A 257 23.19 -7.21 -22.30
CA VAL A 257 23.49 -6.11 -23.24
C VAL A 257 24.99 -5.77 -23.21
N GLY A 258 25.63 -5.79 -22.04
CA GLY A 258 27.08 -5.61 -21.89
C GLY A 258 27.88 -6.64 -22.67
N PHE A 259 27.46 -7.92 -22.62
CA PHE A 259 28.10 -8.96 -23.42
C PHE A 259 27.94 -8.74 -24.93
N TRP A 260 26.73 -8.38 -25.39
CA TRP A 260 26.48 -8.09 -26.80
C TRP A 260 27.24 -6.87 -27.32
N THR A 261 27.30 -5.79 -26.53
CA THR A 261 28.03 -4.56 -26.88
C THR A 261 29.54 -4.78 -26.91
N LEU A 262 30.09 -5.51 -25.93
CA LEU A 262 31.50 -5.90 -25.93
C LEU A 262 31.84 -6.78 -27.15
N SER A 263 31.00 -7.76 -27.46
CA SER A 263 31.17 -8.61 -28.64
C SER A 263 31.17 -7.79 -29.93
N LEU A 264 30.24 -6.83 -30.08
CA LEU A 264 30.16 -5.97 -31.26
C LEU A 264 31.37 -5.02 -31.36
N ALA A 265 31.86 -4.47 -30.24
CA ALA A 265 33.06 -3.65 -30.21
C ALA A 265 34.32 -4.44 -30.60
N VAL A 266 34.46 -5.68 -30.13
CA VAL A 266 35.56 -6.56 -30.50
C VAL A 266 35.53 -6.86 -32.00
N HIS A 267 34.37 -7.19 -32.57
CA HIS A 267 34.23 -7.41 -34.01
C HIS A 267 34.55 -6.15 -34.83
N ALA A 268 34.11 -4.97 -34.38
CA ALA A 268 34.42 -3.71 -35.02
C ALA A 268 35.93 -3.39 -35.00
N LEU A 269 36.61 -3.70 -33.90
CA LEU A 269 38.06 -3.51 -33.76
C LEU A 269 38.82 -4.45 -34.71
N PHE A 270 38.42 -5.72 -34.80
CA PHE A 270 39.02 -6.67 -35.75
C PHE A 270 38.77 -6.26 -37.22
N MET A 271 37.55 -5.83 -37.58
CA MET A 271 37.28 -5.29 -38.92
C MET A 271 38.10 -4.03 -39.22
N GLY A 272 38.26 -3.14 -38.24
CA GLY A 272 39.08 -1.93 -38.37
C GLY A 272 40.57 -2.22 -38.56
N MET A 273 41.12 -3.23 -37.87
CA MET A 273 42.51 -3.67 -38.08
C MET A 273 42.70 -4.41 -39.42
N ALA A 274 41.72 -5.19 -39.86
CA ALA A 274 41.77 -5.88 -41.15
C ALA A 274 41.71 -4.92 -42.35
N GLY A 275 41.11 -3.73 -42.20
CA GLY A 275 41.07 -2.69 -43.24
C GLY A 275 42.39 -1.91 -43.42
N ASN A 276 43.39 -2.10 -42.56
CA ASN A 276 44.67 -1.38 -42.60
C ASN A 276 45.84 -2.24 -43.10
N VAL A 277 45.56 -3.37 -43.77
CA VAL A 277 46.54 -4.28 -44.37
C VAL A 277 46.30 -4.35 -45.88
N VAL A 278 46.62 -3.27 -46.60
CA VAL A 278 46.92 -3.23 -48.05
C VAL A 278 48.03 -2.23 -48.27
#